data_AF-A0A317Z4Z0-F1
#
_entry.id   AF-A0A317Z4Z0-F1
#
_cell.length_a   1.000
_cell.length_b   1.000
_cell.length_c   1.000
_cell.angle_alpha   90.00
_cell.angle_beta   90.00
_cell.angle_gamma   90.00
#
_symmetry.space_group_name_H-M   'P 1'
#
loop_
_entity.id
_entity.type
_entity.pdbx_description
1 polymer ?
#
loop_
_entity_poly.entity_id
_entity_poly.type
_entity_poly.pdbx_seq_one_letter_code
_entity_poly.pdbx_strand_id
1 'polypeptide(L)'
;HQVLQNVEFTNDDIVLVHDGARPFVTHDTIHEVTAAIRTYGAAIVGVKAKDTIKRVSDQFVTETLDRATLWQVQTPQGATFELLASAYDHAKTQQMMGTDDASLI
;
A
#
# COMPACT_ATOMS: atom_id res chain seq x y z
N HIS A 1 10.92 -0.09 11.91
CA HIS A 1 9.63 -0.70 12.29
C HIS A 1 9.92 -2.03 13.00
N GLN A 2 9.24 -2.34 14.12
CA GLN A 2 9.60 -3.46 15.00
C GLN A 2 9.43 -4.85 14.35
N VAL A 3 8.61 -4.94 13.30
CA VAL A 3 8.26 -6.20 12.61
C VAL A 3 9.41 -6.78 11.77
N LEU A 4 10.31 -5.95 11.25
CA LEU A 4 11.41 -6.38 10.37
C LEU A 4 12.72 -6.71 11.10
N GLN A 5 12.76 -6.57 12.44
CA GLN A 5 14.03 -6.62 13.19
C GLN A 5 14.49 -8.03 13.58
N ASN A 6 13.63 -9.05 13.42
CA ASN A 6 13.89 -10.40 13.93
C ASN A 6 13.87 -11.49 12.84
N VAL A 7 13.88 -11.10 11.57
CA VAL A 7 13.89 -12.00 10.42
C VAL A 7 15.01 -11.56 9.48
N GLU A 8 15.86 -12.50 9.08
CA GLU A 8 16.84 -12.24 8.03
C GLU A 8 16.12 -12.22 6.67
N PHE A 9 16.23 -11.10 5.96
CA PHE A 9 15.69 -10.93 4.62
C PHE A 9 16.82 -10.82 3.60
N THR A 10 16.59 -11.38 2.42
CA THR A 10 17.34 -11.07 1.20
C THR A 10 16.69 -9.91 0.46
N ASN A 11 17.43 -9.21 -0.39
CA ASN A 11 16.92 -8.06 -1.15
C ASN A 11 15.68 -8.41 -2.03
N ASP A 12 15.65 -9.64 -2.55
CA ASP A 12 14.59 -10.14 -3.42
C ASP A 12 13.36 -10.66 -2.66
N ASP A 13 13.42 -10.72 -1.32
CA ASP A 13 12.30 -11.19 -0.52
C ASP A 13 11.11 -10.25 -0.67
N ILE A 14 9.91 -10.83 -0.84
CA ILE A 14 8.68 -10.08 -0.93
C ILE A 14 8.04 -10.01 0.44
N VAL A 15 7.83 -8.79 0.92
CA VAL A 15 7.13 -8.55 2.19
C VAL A 15 5.74 -8.02 1.85
N LEU A 16 4.73 -8.75 2.33
CA LEU A 16 3.34 -8.32 2.26
C LEU A 16 2.89 -7.81 3.63
N VAL A 17 2.22 -6.67 3.65
CA VAL A 17 1.55 -6.10 4.82
C VAL A 17 0.04 -6.24 4.62
N HIS A 18 -0.62 -6.84 5.60
CA HIS A 18 -2.06 -7.08 5.58
C HIS A 18 -2.74 -6.56 6.84
N ASP A 19 -3.94 -6.00 6.66
CA ASP A 19 -4.76 -5.54 7.78
C ASP A 19 -5.53 -6.73 8.39
N GLY A 20 -5.25 -7.03 9.67
CA GLY A 20 -5.91 -8.10 10.40
C GLY A 20 -7.42 -7.96 10.50
N ALA A 21 -7.97 -6.74 10.35
CA ALA A 21 -9.42 -6.51 10.31
C ALA A 21 -10.10 -7.00 9.01
N ARG A 22 -9.32 -7.46 8.01
CA ARG A 22 -9.80 -7.93 6.70
C ARG A 22 -9.55 -9.45 6.54
N PRO A 23 -10.32 -10.32 7.20
CA PRO A 23 -10.02 -11.76 7.26
C PRO A 23 -10.29 -12.51 5.94
N PHE A 24 -10.96 -11.89 4.96
CA PHE A 24 -11.43 -12.56 3.74
C PHE A 24 -10.51 -12.36 2.53
N VAL A 25 -9.21 -12.21 2.74
CA VAL A 25 -8.23 -12.22 1.65
C VAL A 25 -8.18 -13.61 1.01
N THR A 26 -8.14 -13.68 -0.32
CA THR A 26 -8.06 -14.95 -1.05
C THR A 26 -6.62 -15.28 -1.43
N HIS A 27 -6.36 -16.57 -1.67
CA HIS A 27 -5.07 -17.02 -2.19
C HIS A 27 -4.76 -16.38 -3.55
N ASP A 28 -5.76 -16.26 -4.42
CA ASP A 28 -5.61 -15.62 -5.73
C ASP A 28 -5.14 -14.18 -5.61
N THR A 29 -5.73 -13.39 -4.71
CA THR A 29 -5.29 -12.00 -4.46
C THR A 29 -3.84 -11.95 -3.98
N ILE A 30 -3.44 -12.85 -3.08
CA ILE A 30 -2.04 -12.93 -2.60
C ILE A 30 -1.09 -13.31 -3.75
N HIS A 31 -1.48 -14.25 -4.62
CA HIS A 31 -0.67 -14.65 -5.77
C HIS A 31 -0.54 -13.54 -6.80
N GLU A 32 -1.63 -12.85 -7.13
CA GLU A 32 -1.63 -11.74 -8.07
C GLU A 32 -0.75 -10.58 -7.60
N VAL A 33 -0.89 -10.14 -6.34
CA VAL A 33 -0.07 -9.06 -5.79
C VAL A 33 1.41 -9.46 -5.74
N THR A 34 1.71 -10.70 -5.36
CA THR A 34 3.10 -11.20 -5.34
C THR A 34 3.70 -11.25 -6.74
N ALA A 35 2.94 -11.70 -7.74
CA ALA A 35 3.39 -11.73 -9.13
C ALA A 35 3.64 -10.31 -9.69
N ALA A 36 2.79 -9.36 -9.35
CA ALA A 36 2.99 -7.96 -9.68
C ALA A 36 4.26 -7.40 -9.02
N ILE A 37 4.50 -7.68 -7.74
CA ILE A 37 5.72 -7.24 -7.03
C ILE A 37 6.97 -7.82 -7.68
N ARG A 38 6.97 -9.10 -8.08
CA ARG A 38 8.11 -9.71 -8.81
C ARG A 38 8.45 -8.97 -10.11
N THR A 39 7.45 -8.36 -10.74
CA THR A 39 7.62 -7.67 -12.01
C THR A 39 7.98 -6.20 -11.83
N TYR A 40 7.40 -5.54 -10.83
CA TYR A 40 7.43 -4.08 -10.68
C TYR A 40 8.14 -3.58 -9.42
N GLY A 41 8.57 -4.46 -8.52
CA GLY A 41 9.20 -4.13 -7.25
C GLY A 41 8.22 -3.80 -6.11
N ALA A 42 7.04 -3.24 -6.43
CA ALA A 42 5.96 -2.96 -5.48
C ALA A 42 4.59 -3.18 -6.11
N ALA A 43 3.59 -3.52 -5.30
CA ALA A 43 2.20 -3.55 -5.72
C ALA A 43 1.23 -3.38 -4.53
N ILE A 44 0.08 -2.80 -4.83
CA ILE A 44 -1.05 -2.64 -3.91
C ILE A 44 -2.30 -3.28 -4.50
N VAL A 45 -3.20 -3.77 -3.65
CA VAL A 45 -4.53 -4.22 -4.07
C VAL A 45 -5.50 -3.04 -4.01
N GLY A 46 -6.42 -2.97 -4.97
CA GLY A 46 -7.47 -1.97 -4.96
C GLY A 46 -8.75 -2.48 -5.61
N VAL A 47 -9.84 -1.79 -5.32
CA VAL A 47 -11.13 -1.97 -6.00
C VAL A 47 -11.63 -0.63 -6.55
N LYS A 48 -12.38 -0.63 -7.66
CA LYS A 48 -12.96 0.61 -8.19
C LYS A 48 -13.85 1.28 -7.15
N ALA A 49 -13.74 2.61 -7.05
CA ALA A 49 -14.59 3.39 -6.17
C ALA A 49 -16.06 3.26 -6.58
N LYS A 50 -16.92 2.91 -5.61
CA LYS A 50 -18.38 2.81 -5.82
C LYS A 50 -19.10 4.09 -5.42
N ASP A 51 -18.62 4.70 -4.34
CA ASP A 51 -19.20 5.92 -3.80
C ASP A 51 -18.80 7.15 -4.60
N THR A 52 -19.64 8.18 -4.54
CA THR A 52 -19.31 9.48 -5.13
C THR A 52 -18.35 10.22 -4.20
N ILE A 53 -17.16 10.56 -4.70
CA ILE A 53 -16.15 11.27 -3.92
C ILE A 53 -16.18 12.76 -4.28
N LYS A 54 -16.24 13.62 -3.26
CA LYS A 54 -16.22 15.09 -3.40
C LYS A 54 -14.88 15.63 -2.91
N ARG A 55 -14.32 16.59 -3.64
CA ARG A 55 -13.25 17.46 -3.12
C ARG A 55 -13.91 18.58 -2.31
N VAL A 56 -13.33 18.89 -1.15
CA VAL A 56 -13.83 19.91 -0.23
C VAL A 56 -12.71 20.90 0.09
N SER A 57 -13.04 22.18 0.14
CA SER A 57 -12.21 23.26 0.71
C SER A 57 -13.09 24.10 1.63
N ASP A 58 -12.60 24.43 2.83
CA ASP A 58 -13.31 25.27 3.79
C ASP A 58 -14.74 24.79 4.11
N GLN A 59 -14.94 23.46 4.14
CA GLN A 59 -16.23 22.78 4.33
C GLN A 59 -17.23 22.94 3.17
N PHE A 60 -16.82 23.54 2.04
CA PHE A 60 -17.62 23.62 0.82
C PHE A 60 -17.13 22.62 -0.24
N VAL A 61 -18.08 22.00 -0.94
CA VAL A 61 -17.78 21.11 -2.08
C VAL A 61 -17.23 21.93 -3.24
N THR A 62 -16.02 21.61 -3.68
CA THR A 62 -15.35 22.29 -4.81
C THR A 62 -15.43 21.48 -6.10
N GLU A 63 -15.45 20.15 -6.00
CA GLU A 63 -15.42 19.26 -7.17
C GLU A 63 -16.10 17.92 -6.84
N THR A 64 -16.70 17.30 -7.85
CA THR A 64 -17.04 15.88 -7.81
C THR A 64 -16.02 15.13 -8.65
N LEU A 65 -15.24 14.25 -8.02
CA LEU A 65 -14.20 13.52 -8.74
C LEU A 65 -14.81 12.45 -9.64
N ASP A 66 -14.21 12.22 -10.81
CA ASP A 66 -14.63 11.14 -11.70
C ASP A 66 -14.29 9.78 -11.10
N ARG A 67 -15.29 9.12 -10.51
CA ARG A 67 -15.17 7.79 -9.89
C ARG A 67 -14.58 6.72 -10.83
N ALA A 68 -14.71 6.87 -12.16
CA ALA A 68 -14.16 5.89 -13.10
C ALA A 68 -12.63 5.84 -13.06
N THR A 69 -12.01 6.92 -12.59
CA THR A 69 -10.56 7.05 -12.44
C THR A 69 -10.07 6.72 -11.03
N LEU A 70 -10.96 6.41 -10.10
CA LEU A 70 -10.63 6.26 -8.67
C LEU A 70 -10.69 4.80 -8.22
N TRP A 71 -9.72 4.45 -7.40
CA TRP A 71 -9.62 3.15 -6.74
C TRP A 71 -9.55 3.36 -5.23
N GLN A 72 -10.22 2.48 -4.50
CA GLN A 72 -10.10 2.36 -3.07
C GLN A 72 -9.02 1.32 -2.77
N VAL A 73 -7.92 1.78 -2.18
CA VAL A 73 -6.80 0.91 -1.78
C VAL A 73 -7.27 -0.07 -0.71
N GLN A 74 -6.78 -1.29 -0.81
CA GLN A 74 -6.98 -2.37 0.14
C GLN A 74 -5.64 -3.02 0.46
N THR A 75 -5.65 -3.89 1.47
CA THR A 75 -4.54 -4.78 1.77
C THR A 75 -4.93 -6.22 1.40
N PRO A 76 -3.97 -7.08 0.99
CA PRO A 76 -2.52 -6.93 1.15
C PRO A 76 -1.88 -5.95 0.16
N GLN A 77 -0.79 -5.33 0.60
CA GLN A 77 0.12 -4.57 -0.25
C GLN A 77 1.55 -4.99 0.05
N GLY A 78 2.49 -4.74 -0.84
CA GLY A 78 3.86 -5.13 -0.56
C GLY A 78 4.85 -4.69 -1.61
N ALA A 79 6.10 -4.98 -1.32
CA ALA A 79 7.24 -4.69 -2.17
C ALA A 79 8.39 -5.65 -1.87
N THR A 80 9.43 -5.60 -2.69
CA THR A 80 10.69 -6.25 -2.38
C THR A 80 11.31 -5.62 -1.14
N PHE A 81 12.05 -6.41 -0.37
CA PHE A 81 12.68 -5.96 0.85
C PHE A 81 13.66 -4.82 0.59
N GLU A 82 14.42 -4.87 -0.51
CA GLU A 82 15.30 -3.78 -0.94
C GLU A 82 14.55 -2.45 -1.09
N LEU A 83 13.40 -2.49 -1.79
CA LEU A 83 12.61 -1.29 -2.04
C LEU A 83 11.98 -0.75 -0.74
N LEU A 84 11.49 -1.64 0.12
CA LEU A 84 10.96 -1.28 1.43
C LEU A 84 12.02 -0.65 2.33
N ALA A 85 13.19 -1.27 2.44
CA ALA A 85 14.29 -0.76 3.24
C ALA A 85 14.69 0.65 2.77
N SER A 86 14.83 0.83 1.45
CA SER A 86 15.10 2.13 0.84
C SER A 86 14.02 3.17 1.16
N ALA A 87 12.74 2.81 1.00
CA ALA A 87 11.62 3.70 1.29
C ALA A 87 11.58 4.14 2.77
N TYR A 88 11.82 3.22 3.70
CA TYR A 88 11.90 3.53 5.12
C TYR A 88 13.06 4.47 5.47
N ASP A 89 14.23 4.27 4.86
CA ASP A 89 15.37 5.16 5.10
C ASP A 89 15.15 6.56 4.51
N HIS A 90 14.50 6.65 3.34
CA HIS A 90 14.05 7.94 2.78
C HIS A 90 13.02 8.63 3.68
N ALA A 91 12.03 7.91 4.20
CA ALA A 91 11.02 8.47 5.08
C ALA A 91 11.60 9.04 6.39
N LYS A 92 12.57 8.33 6.99
CA LYS A 92 13.29 8.81 8.18
C LYS A 92 14.07 10.09 7.90
N THR A 93 14.74 10.18 6.75
CA THR A 93 15.54 11.36 6.39
C THR A 93 14.68 12.58 6.06
N GLN A 94 13.46 12.38 5.55
CA GLN A 94 12.54 13.46 5.16
C GLN A 94 11.54 13.87 6.26
N GLN A 95 11.60 13.27 7.46
CA GLN A 95 10.60 13.47 8.54
C GLN A 95 9.14 13.30 8.06
N MET A 96 8.92 12.50 7.01
CA MET A 96 7.58 12.19 6.54
C MET A 96 6.96 11.23 7.55
N MET A 97 6.07 11.74 8.40
CA MET A 97 5.17 10.91 9.21
C MET A 97 4.19 10.22 8.26
N GLY A 98 4.59 9.09 7.68
CA GLY A 98 3.65 8.14 7.11
C GLY A 98 2.70 7.69 8.22
N THR A 99 1.40 7.92 8.05
CA THR A 99 0.38 7.62 9.07
C THR A 99 0.02 6.13 9.13
N ASP A 100 0.59 5.32 8.24
CA ASP A 100 0.43 3.87 8.17
C ASP A 100 1.69 3.26 7.49
N ASP A 101 2.12 2.05 7.86
CA ASP A 101 3.19 1.33 7.14
C ASP A 101 2.85 1.14 5.65
N ALA A 102 1.55 1.10 5.36
CA ALA A 102 0.97 1.14 4.02
C ALA A 102 1.38 2.35 3.19
N SER A 103 1.53 3.50 3.83
CA SER A 103 1.74 4.78 3.16
C SER A 103 3.16 5.00 2.66
N LEU A 104 4.06 4.06 2.96
CA LEU A 104 5.46 4.08 2.55
C LEU A 104 5.77 3.10 1.40
N ILE A 105 4.78 2.31 0.96
CA ILE A 105 4.85 1.35 -0.16
C ILE A 105 4.20 1.95 -1.41
#